data_AF-A0A1L3ZTG1-F1
#
_entry.id   AF-A0A1L3ZTG1-F1
#
_cell.length_a   1.000
_cell.length_b   1.000
_cell.length_c   1.000
_cell.angle_alpha   90.00
_cell.angle_beta   90.00
_cell.angle_gamma   90.00
#
_symmetry.space_group_name_H-M   'P 1'
#
loop_
_entity.id
_entity.type
_entity.pdbx_description
1 polymer ?
#
loop_
_entity_poly.entity_id
_entity_poly.type
_entity_poly.pdbx_seq_one_letter_code
_entity_poly.pdbx_strand_id
1 'polypeptide(L)' 'MSRYHASISAQARRKAAKNQRSDAFRLAMLSVRGRFEPPRWVLQRLSPGDLAEYRAALAAEREKHQQEKQP' A
#
# COMPACT_ATOMS: atom_id res chain seq x y z
N MET A 1 36.01 8.27 -3.99
CA MET A 1 35.01 7.17 -4.04
C MET A 1 34.71 6.85 -5.51
N SER A 2 34.85 5.58 -5.92
CA SER A 2 34.62 5.16 -7.32
C SER A 2 33.16 5.35 -7.75
N ARG A 3 32.95 5.92 -8.95
CA ARG A 3 31.63 6.15 -9.57
C ARG A 3 30.77 4.88 -9.63
N TYR A 4 31.40 3.71 -9.72
CA TYR A 4 30.75 2.41 -9.73
C TYR A 4 30.03 2.06 -8.42
N HIS A 5 30.67 2.31 -7.26
CA HIS A 5 30.01 2.04 -5.97
C HIS A 5 28.85 3.00 -5.72
N ALA A 6 28.97 4.26 -6.17
CA ALA A 6 27.90 5.24 -6.05
C ALA A 6 26.64 4.85 -6.84
N SER A 7 26.79 4.29 -8.05
CA SER A 7 25.65 3.85 -8.87
C SER A 7 24.95 2.61 -8.27
N ILE A 8 25.72 1.64 -7.74
CA ILE A 8 25.17 0.48 -7.02
C ILE A 8 24.35 0.92 -5.82
N SER A 9 24.88 1.82 -4.98
CA SER A 9 24.14 2.32 -3.82
C SER A 9 22.87 3.07 -4.22
N ALA A 10 22.88 3.81 -5.33
CA ALA A 10 21.69 4.49 -5.84
C ALA A 10 20.62 3.50 -6.33
N GLN A 11 21.02 2.42 -7.02
CA GLN A 11 20.09 1.36 -7.43
C GLN A 11 19.51 0.61 -6.23
N ALA A 12 20.33 0.28 -5.23
CA ALA A 12 19.90 -0.38 -4.01
C ALA A 12 18.87 0.46 -3.24
N ARG A 13 19.11 1.77 -3.09
CA ARG A 13 18.14 2.70 -2.47
C ARG A 13 16.82 2.77 -3.23
N ARG A 14 16.85 2.84 -4.56
CA ARG A 14 15.64 2.83 -5.39
C ARG A 14 14.85 1.53 -5.24
N LYS A 15 15.54 0.38 -5.22
CA LYS A 15 14.92 -0.94 -5.01
C LYS A 15 14.28 -1.03 -3.62
N ALA A 16 14.98 -0.60 -2.57
CA ALA A 16 14.45 -0.57 -1.22
C ALA A 16 13.17 0.31 -1.11
N ALA A 17 13.19 1.50 -1.70
CA ALA A 17 12.02 2.39 -1.72
C ALA A 17 10.84 1.81 -2.52
N LYS A 18 11.12 1.04 -3.59
CA LYS A 18 10.07 0.30 -4.33
C LYS A 18 9.46 -0.80 -3.45
N ASN A 19 10.29 -1.61 -2.81
CA ASN A 19 9.83 -2.70 -1.94
C ASN A 19 8.98 -2.18 -0.78
N GLN A 20 9.41 -1.10 -0.11
CA GLN A 20 8.66 -0.48 0.98
C GLN A 20 7.27 0.01 0.54
N ARG A 21 7.13 0.52 -0.69
CA ARG A 21 5.84 0.92 -1.26
C ARG A 21 4.96 -0.30 -1.56
N SER A 22 5.52 -1.34 -2.17
CA SER A 22 4.80 -2.59 -2.41
C SER A 22 4.32 -3.25 -1.12
N ASP A 23 5.14 -3.23 -0.07
CA ASP A 23 4.75 -3.75 1.25
C ASP A 23 3.66 -2.90 1.90
N ALA A 24 3.75 -1.57 1.81
CA ALA A 24 2.69 -0.68 2.28
C ALA A 24 1.36 -0.98 1.55
N PHE A 25 1.38 -1.11 0.22
CA PHE A 25 0.18 -1.43 -0.54
C PHE A 25 -0.43 -2.77 -0.13
N ARG A 26 0.41 -3.81 0.01
CA ARG A 26 -0.02 -5.13 0.49
C ARG A 26 -0.68 -5.04 1.87
N LEU A 27 -0.10 -4.29 2.80
CA LEU A 27 -0.67 -4.08 4.14
C LEU A 27 -2.01 -3.33 4.10
N ALA A 28 -2.14 -2.32 3.24
CA ALA A 28 -3.39 -1.61 3.05
C ALA A 28 -4.50 -2.52 2.51
N MET A 29 -4.18 -3.40 1.56
CA MET A 29 -5.14 -4.38 1.03
C MET A 29 -5.54 -5.44 2.07
N LEU A 30 -4.58 -5.89 2.88
CA LEU A 30 -4.87 -6.80 3.98
C LEU A 30 -5.76 -6.16 5.04
N SER A 31 -5.64 -4.85 5.27
CA SER A 31 -6.51 -4.13 6.21
C SER A 31 -7.97 -4.10 5.75
N VAL A 32 -8.20 -3.95 4.44
CA VAL A 32 -9.53 -4.04 3.84
C VAL A 32 -10.13 -5.42 4.08
N ARG A 33 -9.38 -6.50 3.77
CA ARG A 33 -9.84 -7.89 3.96
C ARG A 33 -10.04 -8.25 5.43
N GLY A 34 -9.13 -7.82 6.29
CA GLY A 34 -9.15 -8.08 7.72
C GLY A 34 -10.05 -7.13 8.51
N ARG A 35 -10.74 -6.21 7.84
CA ARG A 35 -11.65 -5.22 8.44
C ARG A 35 -11.01 -4.42 9.59
N PHE A 36 -9.74 -4.02 9.42
CA PHE A 36 -9.01 -3.19 10.37
C PHE A 36 -8.45 -1.92 9.72
N GLU A 37 -8.13 -0.92 10.52
CA GLU A 37 -7.51 0.31 10.03
C GLU A 37 -6.01 0.13 9.79
N PRO A 38 -5.50 0.43 8.59
CA PRO A 38 -4.08 0.33 8.33
C PRO A 38 -3.32 1.43 9.10
N PRO A 39 -2.09 1.15 9.58
CA PRO A 39 -1.27 2.16 10.23
C PRO A 39 -1.04 3.41 9.36
N ARG A 40 -0.99 4.60 9.96
CA ARG A 40 -0.85 5.87 9.22
C ARG A 40 0.34 5.91 8.27
N TRP A 41 1.48 5.33 8.67
CA TRP A 41 2.70 5.30 7.84
C TRP A 41 2.51 4.49 6.56
N VAL A 42 1.59 3.51 6.54
CA VAL A 42 1.26 2.72 5.36
C VAL A 42 0.61 3.62 4.33
N LEU A 43 -0.45 4.35 4.73
CA LEU A 43 -1.18 5.26 3.85
C LEU A 43 -0.30 6.39 3.31
N GLN A 44 0.64 6.90 4.11
CA GLN A 44 1.58 7.93 3.70
C GLN A 44 2.60 7.48 2.64
N ARG A 45 2.86 6.17 2.53
CA ARG A 45 3.80 5.61 1.55
C ARG A 45 3.14 5.19 0.25
N LEU A 46 1.81 5.12 0.21
CA LEU A 46 1.09 4.78 -1.00
C LEU A 46 1.30 5.86 -2.07
N SER A 47 1.45 5.43 -3.32
CA SER A 47 1.33 6.36 -4.43
C SER A 47 -0.14 6.81 -4.58
N PRO A 48 -0.41 7.91 -5.30
CA PRO A 48 -1.79 8.33 -5.56
C PRO A 48 -2.64 7.25 -6.24
N GLY A 49 -2.04 6.43 -7.12
CA GLY A 49 -2.71 5.29 -7.75
C GLY A 49 -3.06 4.19 -6.74
N ASP A 50 -2.08 3.78 -5.93
CA ASP A 50 -2.29 2.77 -4.88
C ASP A 50 -3.37 3.20 -3.87
N LEU A 51 -3.40 4.50 -3.53
CA LEU A 51 -4.39 5.07 -2.63
C LEU A 51 -5.80 5.04 -3.24
N ALA A 52 -5.93 5.31 -4.55
CA ALA A 52 -7.20 5.22 -5.25
C ALA A 52 -7.73 3.79 -5.28
N GLU A 53 -6.88 2.81 -5.58
CA GLU A 53 -7.22 1.39 -5.51
C GLU A 53 -7.64 0.96 -4.11
N TYR A 54 -6.90 1.41 -3.08
CA TYR A 54 -7.27 1.14 -1.68
C TYR A 54 -8.64 1.68 -1.30
N ARG A 55 -8.95 2.92 -1.68
CA ARG A 55 -10.26 3.53 -1.40
C ARG A 55 -11.38 2.81 -2.13
N ALA A 56 -11.18 2.41 -3.38
CA ALA A 56 -12.15 1.64 -4.14
C ALA A 56 -12.43 0.27 -3.48
N ALA A 57 -11.37 -0.44 -3.08
CA ALA A 57 -11.51 -1.72 -2.37
C ALA A 57 -12.26 -1.56 -1.03
N LEU A 58 -11.96 -0.49 -0.28
CA LEU A 58 -12.64 -0.19 0.99
C LEU A 58 -14.13 0.13 0.78
N ALA A 59 -14.49 0.87 -0.27
CA ALA A 59 -15.87 1.16 -0.60
C ALA A 59 -16.65 -0.13 -0.97
N ALA A 60 -16.08 -0.97 -1.83
CA ALA A 60 -16.69 -2.24 -2.24
C ALA A 60 -16.93 -3.18 -1.05
N GLU A 61 -15.98 -3.29 -0.11
CA GLU A 61 -16.19 -4.11 1.10
C GLU A 61 -17.27 -3.53 2.03
N ARG A 62 -17.40 -2.21 2.10
CA ARG A 62 -18.49 -1.56 2.87
C ARG A 62 -19.86 -1.85 2.27
N GLU A 63 -19.97 -1.81 0.94
CA GLU A 63 -21.22 -2.13 0.23
C GLU A 63 -21.64 -3.58 0.45
N LYS A 64 -20.72 -4.54 0.32
CA LYS A 64 -21.00 -5.96 0.63
C LYS A 64 -21.51 -6.14 2.04
N HIS A 65 -20.86 -5.51 3.01
CA HIS A 65 -21.27 -5.59 4.40
C HIS A 65 -22.63 -4.92 4.68
N GLN A 66 -23.02 -3.92 3.90
CA GLN A 66 -24.37 -3.35 3.97
C GLN A 66 -25.42 -4.31 3.40
N GLN A 67 -25.12 -5.00 2.29
CA GLN A 67 -26.01 -6.00 1.69
C GLN A 67 -26.18 -7.21 2.61
N GLU A 68 -25.11 -7.71 3.24
CA GLU A 68 -25.16 -8.79 4.24
C GLU A 68 -26.03 -8.45 5.46
N LYS A 69 -26.24 -7.16 5.73
CA LYS A 69 -27.04 -6.66 6.87
C LYS A 69 -28.51 -6.40 6.52
N GLN A 70 -28.90 -6.43 5.25
CA GLN A 70 -30.30 -6.30 4.86
C GLN A 70 -30.92 -7.71 4.80
N PRO A 71 -31.95 -8.00 5.63
CA PRO A 71 -32.59 -9.31 5.71
C PRO A 71 -33.43 -9.66 4.49
#